data_AF-A0A537PCL9-F1
#
_entry.id   AF-A0A537PCL9-F1
#
_cell.length_a   1.000
_cell.length_b   1.000
_cell.length_c   1.000
_cell.angle_alpha   90.00
_cell.angle_beta   90.00
_cell.angle_gamma   90.00
#
_symmetry.space_group_name_H-M   'P 1'
#
loop_
_entity.id
_entity.type
_entity.pdbx_description
1 polymer ?
#
loop_
_entity_poly.entity_id
_entity_poly.type
_entity_poly.pdbx_seq_one_letter_code
_entity_poly.pdbx_strand_id
1 'polypeptide(L)' 'MQKHHSPPSRTPLDILKERFARGEIDKDEFEERRHVLGE' A
#
# COMPACT_ATOMS: atom_id res chain seq x y z
N MET A 1 -18.58 8.78 13.59
CA MET A 1 -17.30 9.08 12.91
C MET A 1 -16.15 8.62 13.81
N GLN A 2 -15.91 7.31 13.89
CA GLN A 2 -14.86 6.77 14.75
C GLN A 2 -13.52 6.82 14.01
N LYS A 3 -12.69 7.81 14.33
CA LYS A 3 -11.28 7.87 13.91
C LYS A 3 -10.48 6.97 14.85
N HIS A 4 -10.31 5.70 14.48
CA HIS A 4 -9.44 4.79 15.21
C HIS A 4 -7.99 5.21 14.98
N HIS A 5 -7.35 5.76 16.00
CA HIS A 5 -5.91 5.99 16.04
C HIS A 5 -5.23 4.66 16.43
N SER A 6 -5.16 3.73 15.48
CA SER A 6 -4.35 2.52 15.61
C SER A 6 -2.85 2.90 15.55
N PRO A 7 -1.94 2.17 16.23
CA PRO A 7 -0.47 2.39 16.11
C PRO A 7 -0.10 2.42 14.63
N PRO A 8 0.85 3.26 14.16
CA PRO A 8 0.99 3.69 12.75
C PRO A 8 0.77 2.51 11.82
N SER A 9 -0.49 2.34 11.45
CA SER A 9 -0.95 1.10 10.84
C SER A 9 -0.52 1.27 9.43
N ARG A 10 0.55 0.56 9.05
CA ARG A 10 1.15 0.59 7.73
C ARG A 10 0.04 0.80 6.72
N THR A 11 0.11 1.93 6.03
CA THR A 11 -0.95 2.27 5.09
C THR A 11 -0.99 1.17 4.03
N PRO A 12 -2.13 0.96 3.36
CA PRO A 12 -2.18 0.06 2.22
C PRO A 12 -1.05 0.32 1.20
N LEU A 13 -0.66 1.59 1.03
CA LEU A 13 0.47 1.99 0.19
C LEU A 13 1.83 1.55 0.74
N ASP A 14 2.04 1.58 2.06
CA ASP A 14 3.27 1.08 2.68
C ASP A 14 3.42 -0.43 2.50
N ILE A 15 2.33 -1.18 2.67
CA ILE A 15 2.30 -2.63 2.45
C ILE A 15 2.61 -2.94 0.97
N LEU A 16 2.04 -2.16 0.06
CA LEU A 16 2.28 -2.32 -1.38
C LEU A 16 3.76 -2.07 -1.75
N LYS A 17 4.38 -1.03 -1.17
CA LYS A 17 5.82 -0.75 -1.35
C LYS A 17 6.70 -1.87 -0.81
N GLU A 18 6.37 -2.45 0.34
CA GLU A 18 7.12 -3.59 0.91
C GLU A 18 7.07 -4.81 -0.02
N ARG A 19 5.92 -5.11 -0.62
CA ARG A 19 5.78 -6.24 -1.56
C ARG A 19 6.60 -6.03 -2.83
N PHE A 20 6.61 -4.82 -3.37
CA PHE A 20 7.44 -4.47 -4.52
C PHE A 20 8.94 -4.60 -4.19
N ALA A 21 9.37 -4.07 -3.04
CA ALA A 21 10.76 -4.17 -2.59
C ALA A 21 11.22 -5.62 -2.35
N ARG A 22 10.30 -6.51 -1.96
CA ARG A 22 10.55 -7.96 -1.82
C ARG A 22 10.55 -8.71 -3.15
N GLY A 23 10.06 -8.10 -4.23
CA GLY A 23 9.86 -8.77 -5.52
C GLY A 23 8.66 -9.71 -5.56
N GLU A 24 7.70 -9.57 -4.64
CA GLU A 24 6.46 -10.37 -4.65
C GLU A 24 5.44 -9.88 -5.67
N ILE A 25 5.57 -8.63 -6.12
CA ILE A 25 4.78 -8.03 -7.18
C ILE A 25 5.73 -7.34 -8.16
N ASP A 26 5.35 -7.33 -9.44
CA ASP A 26 6.12 -6.63 -10.46
C ASP A 26 5.72 -5.15 -10.54
N LYS A 27 6.38 -4.42 -11.44
CA LYS A 27 6.18 -2.98 -11.61
C LYS A 27 4.75 -2.64 -12.06
N ASP A 28 4.18 -3.40 -12.98
CA ASP A 28 2.84 -3.16 -13.53
C ASP A 28 1.79 -3.31 -12.42
N GLU A 29 1.84 -4.40 -11.64
CA GLU A 29 0.93 -4.59 -10.49
C GLU A 29 1.12 -3.50 -9.42
N PHE A 30 2.36 -3.06 -9.16
CA PHE A 30 2.61 -1.96 -8.24
C PHE A 30 1.99 -0.64 -8.71
N GLU A 31 2.15 -0.28 -9.98
CA GLU A 31 1.62 0.98 -10.53
C GLU A 31 0.09 1.00 -10.55
N GLU A 32 -0.55 -0.09 -10.95
CA GLU A 32 -2.01 -0.21 -10.95
C GLU A 32 -2.59 -0.05 -9.53
N ARG A 33 -2.07 -0.83 -8.57
CA ARG A 33 -2.54 -0.80 -7.17
C ARG A 33 -2.26 0.55 -6.51
N ARG A 34 -1.12 1.18 -6.83
CA ARG A 34 -0.75 2.51 -6.31
C ARG A 34 -1.65 3.61 -6.86
N HIS A 35 -2.15 3.48 -8.10
CA HIS A 35 -3.14 4.39 -8.66
C HIS A 35 -4.49 4.26 -7.96
N VAL A 36 -4.98 3.03 -7.76
CA VAL A 36 -6.26 2.76 -7.07
C VAL A 36 -6.26 3.21 -5.61
N LEU A 37 -5.11 3.13 -4.92
CA LEU A 37 -4.99 3.59 -3.53
C LEU A 37 -4.74 5.10 -3.38
N GLY A 38 -4.45 5.79 -4.49
CA GLY A 38 -4.19 7.23 -4.53
C GLY A 38 -5.40 8.08 -4.90
N GLU A 39 -6.40 7.48 -5.55
CA GLU A 39 -7.78 7.99 -5.75
C GLU A 39 -8.69 7.61 -4.58
#